data_AF-A0A5C7LLB8-F1
#
_entry.id   AF-A0A5C7LLB8-F1
#
_cell.length_a   1.000
_cell.length_b   1.000
_cell.length_c   1.000
_cell.angle_alpha   90.00
_cell.angle_beta   90.00
_cell.angle_gamma   90.00
#
_symmetry.space_group_name_H-M   'P 1'
#
loop_
_entity.id
_entity.type
_entity.pdbx_description
1 polymer ?
#
loop_
_entity_poly.entity_id
_entity_poly.type
_entity_poly.pdbx_seq_one_letter_code
_entity_poly.pdbx_strand_id
1 'polypeptide(L)'
;MPSSPNYVRDYKQEHKTAVQRGDYANKLIRGKARRLMIKKGLVKKGQDVDHKKPLSKGGSGLSLSNLRATSVKSNRSYPRNSKGAIKGE
;
A
#
# COMPACT_ATOMS: atom_id res chain seq x y z
N MET A 1 4.44 23.32 8.15
CA MET A 1 3.66 24.07 9.15
C MET A 1 3.18 23.10 10.21
N PRO A 2 3.62 23.23 11.47
CA PRO A 2 3.06 22.42 12.56
C PRO A 2 1.60 22.83 12.79
N SER A 3 0.77 21.88 13.24
CA SER A 3 -0.61 22.15 13.60
C SER A 3 -0.69 23.13 14.79
N SER A 4 -1.79 23.88 14.89
CA SER A 4 -2.06 24.83 15.98
C SER A 4 -1.91 24.16 17.36
N PRO A 5 -1.46 24.89 18.41
CA PRO A 5 -1.21 24.36 19.75
C PRO A 5 -2.38 23.58 20.40
N ASN A 6 -3.62 23.77 19.94
CA ASN A 6 -4.81 23.07 20.43
C ASN A 6 -5.52 22.25 19.33
N TYR A 7 -4.81 21.89 18.26
CA TYR A 7 -5.40 21.13 17.18
C TYR A 7 -5.71 19.69 17.63
N VAL A 8 -7.00 19.40 17.76
CA VAL A 8 -7.48 18.03 17.96
C VAL A 8 -7.74 17.41 16.59
N ARG A 9 -7.04 16.31 16.29
CA ARG A 9 -7.22 15.58 15.04
C ARG A 9 -8.58 14.89 15.01
N ASP A 10 -9.44 15.28 14.08
CA ASP A 10 -10.73 14.60 13.85
C ASP A 10 -10.56 13.37 12.95
N TYR A 11 -10.30 12.23 13.59
CA TYR A 11 -10.16 10.94 12.89
C TYR A 11 -11.40 10.51 12.12
N LYS A 12 -12.61 10.95 12.52
CA LYS A 12 -13.86 10.59 11.82
C LYS A 12 -13.91 11.29 10.47
N GLN A 13 -13.56 12.58 10.42
CA GLN A 13 -13.51 13.34 9.18
C GLN A 13 -12.38 12.88 8.26
N GLU A 14 -11.20 12.56 8.81
CA GLU A 14 -10.10 11.96 8.04
C GLU A 14 -10.51 10.62 7.41
N HIS A 15 -11.24 9.77 8.15
CA HIS A 15 -11.74 8.51 7.62
C HIS A 15 -12.76 8.72 6.50
N LYS A 16 -13.74 9.60 6.71
CA LYS A 16 -14.75 9.95 5.68
C LYS A 16 -14.10 10.44 4.39
N THR A 17 -13.15 11.37 4.50
CA THR A 17 -12.44 11.91 3.33
C THR A 17 -11.58 10.85 2.63
N ALA A 18 -10.94 9.94 3.38
CA ALA A 18 -10.18 8.83 2.80
C ALA A 18 -11.08 7.81 2.07
N VAL A 19 -12.29 7.57 2.59
CA VAL A 19 -13.30 6.72 1.92
C VAL A 19 -13.81 7.38 0.65
N GLN A 20 -14.15 8.68 0.71
CA GLN A 20 -14.60 9.46 -0.45
C GLN A 20 -13.56 9.51 -1.57
N ARG A 21 -12.26 9.58 -1.25
CA ARG A 21 -11.16 9.50 -2.23
C ARG A 21 -11.01 8.13 -2.90
N GLY A 22 -11.61 7.07 -2.35
CA GLY A 22 -11.49 5.70 -2.88
C GLY A 22 -10.22 4.95 -2.46
N ASP A 23 -9.29 5.61 -1.76
CA ASP A 23 -8.00 5.02 -1.33
C ASP A 23 -8.17 3.93 -0.26
N TYR A 24 -9.27 3.99 0.50
CA TYR A 24 -9.48 3.16 1.68
C TYR A 24 -9.62 1.67 1.34
N ALA A 25 -10.35 1.32 0.27
CA ALA A 25 -10.57 -0.08 -0.11
C ALA A 25 -9.24 -0.79 -0.44
N ASN A 26 -8.40 -0.17 -1.26
CA ASN A 26 -7.09 -0.71 -1.62
C ASN A 26 -6.14 -0.78 -0.41
N LYS A 27 -6.23 0.16 0.54
CA LYS A 27 -5.49 0.08 1.81
C LYS A 27 -5.88 -1.16 2.62
N LEU A 28 -7.19 -1.44 2.74
CA LEU A 28 -7.68 -2.63 3.45
C LEU A 28 -7.21 -3.92 2.79
N ILE A 29 -7.27 -4.00 1.46
CA ILE A 29 -6.80 -5.17 0.69
C ILE A 29 -5.32 -5.43 0.95
N ARG A 30 -4.46 -4.41 0.90
CA ARG A 30 -3.03 -4.53 1.21
C ARG A 30 -2.79 -5.03 2.64
N GLY A 31 -3.54 -4.51 3.61
CA GLY A 31 -3.48 -4.97 5.00
C GLY A 31 -3.87 -6.45 5.16
N LYS A 32 -4.96 -6.87 4.50
CA LYS A 32 -5.41 -8.27 4.49
C LYS A 32 -4.38 -9.20 3.82
N ALA A 33 -3.84 -8.80 2.67
CA ALA A 33 -2.80 -9.54 1.97
C ALA A 33 -1.56 -9.75 2.84
N ARG A 34 -1.09 -8.69 3.54
CA ARG A 34 0.04 -8.80 4.46
C ARG A 34 -0.25 -9.77 5.61
N ARG A 35 -1.42 -9.67 6.25
CA ARG A 35 -1.82 -10.59 7.33
C ARG A 35 -1.87 -12.05 6.85
N LEU A 36 -2.41 -12.29 5.66
CA LEU A 36 -2.49 -13.62 5.06
C LEU A 36 -1.10 -14.20 4.82
N MET A 37 -0.18 -13.42 4.24
CA MET A 37 1.18 -13.88 3.97
C MET A 37 1.99 -14.12 5.25
N ILE A 38 1.79 -13.30 6.29
CA ILE A 38 2.37 -13.53 7.62
C ILE A 38 1.83 -14.83 8.22
N LYS A 39 0.49 -15.04 8.20
CA LYS A 39 -0.14 -16.26 8.72
C LYS A 39 0.38 -17.53 8.04
N LYS A 40 0.71 -17.44 6.75
CA LYS A 40 1.28 -18.56 5.96
C LYS A 40 2.80 -18.69 6.09
N GLY A 41 3.48 -17.82 6.86
CA GLY A 41 4.94 -17.84 7.01
C GLY A 41 5.72 -17.44 5.76
N LEU A 42 5.06 -16.84 4.76
CA LEU A 42 5.66 -16.50 3.46
C LEU A 42 6.37 -15.14 3.47
N VAL A 43 6.19 -14.34 4.52
CA VAL A 43 6.80 -13.02 4.70
C VAL A 43 7.60 -13.01 5.98
N LYS A 44 8.88 -12.67 5.85
CA LYS A 44 9.79 -12.51 7.00
C LYS A 44 9.75 -11.08 7.52
N LYS A 45 10.24 -10.88 8.75
CA LYS A 45 10.46 -9.55 9.32
C LYS A 45 11.39 -8.76 8.38
N GLY A 46 11.05 -7.51 8.11
CA GLY A 46 11.80 -6.64 7.18
C GLY A 46 11.46 -6.83 5.70
N GLN A 47 10.50 -7.68 5.35
CA GLN A 47 9.97 -7.79 3.98
C GLN A 47 8.62 -7.08 3.83
N ASP A 48 8.36 -6.61 2.62
CA ASP A 48 7.08 -6.07 2.18
C ASP A 48 6.32 -7.10 1.33
N VAL A 49 5.00 -6.92 1.25
CA VAL A 49 4.12 -7.72 0.39
C VAL A 49 3.72 -6.87 -0.78
N ASP A 50 3.98 -7.38 -1.97
CA ASP A 50 3.69 -6.72 -3.23
C ASP A 50 2.70 -7.55 -4.06
N HIS A 51 1.92 -6.86 -4.89
CA HIS A 51 1.02 -7.43 -5.88
C HIS A 51 1.73 -7.45 -7.24
N LYS A 52 2.02 -8.64 -7.79
CA LYS A 52 2.71 -8.79 -9.10
C LYS A 52 2.01 -8.00 -10.20
N LYS A 53 0.68 -8.12 -10.26
CA LYS A 53 -0.22 -7.25 -11.01
C LYS A 53 -0.84 -6.24 -10.04
N PRO A 54 -0.65 -4.93 -10.25
CA PRO A 54 -1.21 -3.89 -9.39
C PRO A 54 -2.73 -3.96 -9.27
N LEU A 55 -3.27 -3.59 -8.10
CA LEU A 55 -4.72 -3.50 -7.86
C LEU A 55 -5.41 -2.53 -8.82
N SER A 56 -4.76 -1.41 -9.14
CA SER A 56 -5.26 -0.41 -10.11
C SER A 56 -5.41 -0.97 -11.53
N LYS A 57 -4.67 -2.03 -11.88
CA LYS A 57 -4.72 -2.70 -13.18
C LYS A 57 -5.59 -3.98 -13.16
N GLY A 58 -6.42 -4.17 -12.12
CA GLY A 58 -7.29 -5.34 -11.96
C GLY A 58 -6.56 -6.61 -11.48
N GLY A 59 -5.45 -6.46 -10.76
CA GLY A 59 -4.78 -7.57 -10.09
C GLY A 59 -5.63 -8.15 -8.94
N SER A 60 -5.56 -9.46 -8.73
CA SER A 60 -6.27 -10.11 -7.63
C SER A 60 -5.66 -9.72 -6.28
N GLY A 61 -6.50 -9.28 -5.33
CA GLY A 61 -6.01 -8.67 -4.10
C GLY A 61 -5.51 -9.65 -3.04
N LEU A 62 -6.09 -10.86 -2.98
CA LEU A 62 -5.82 -11.86 -1.94
C LEU A 62 -5.30 -13.20 -2.49
N SER A 63 -5.24 -13.35 -3.81
CA SER A 63 -4.73 -14.59 -4.41
C SER A 63 -3.23 -14.69 -4.17
N LEU A 64 -2.79 -15.83 -3.64
CA LEU A 64 -1.37 -16.12 -3.48
C LEU A 64 -0.59 -16.05 -4.80
N SER A 65 -1.23 -16.38 -5.93
CA SER A 65 -0.59 -16.32 -7.24
C SER A 65 -0.12 -14.90 -7.60
N ASN A 66 -0.84 -13.88 -7.12
CA ASN A 66 -0.54 -12.47 -7.36
C ASN A 66 0.25 -11.82 -6.23
N LEU A 67 0.40 -12.45 -5.06
CA LEU A 67 1.18 -11.92 -3.95
C LEU A 67 2.63 -12.40 -4.02
N ARG A 68 3.57 -11.54 -3.63
CA ARG A 68 4.98 -11.91 -3.43
C ARG A 68 5.58 -11.17 -2.24
N ALA A 69 6.52 -11.82 -1.56
CA ALA A 69 7.36 -11.18 -0.57
C ALA A 69 8.55 -10.53 -1.28
N THR A 70 8.81 -9.25 -1.01
CA THR A 70 9.89 -8.47 -1.64
C THR A 70 10.69 -7.71 -0.61
N SER A 71 11.90 -7.29 -0.99
CA SER A 71 12.69 -6.40 -0.14
C SER A 71 12.04 -5.02 -0.08
N VAL A 72 12.19 -4.33 1.05
CA VAL A 72 11.69 -2.96 1.24
C VAL A 72 12.27 -2.01 0.18
N LYS A 73 13.56 -2.14 -0.14
CA LYS A 73 14.24 -1.30 -1.15
C LYS A 73 13.60 -1.48 -2.52
N SER A 74 13.33 -2.71 -2.94
CA SER A 74 12.73 -3.00 -4.24
C SER A 74 11.26 -2.58 -4.32
N ASN A 75 10.51 -2.69 -3.23
CA ASN A 75 9.07 -2.39 -3.23
C ASN A 75 8.76 -0.89 -3.10
N ARG A 76 9.61 -0.13 -2.41
CA ARG A 76 9.37 1.30 -2.13
C ARG A 76 10.09 2.24 -3.11
N SER A 77 10.99 1.70 -3.93
CA SER A 77 11.76 2.47 -4.91
C SER A 77 11.41 2.04 -6.33
N TYR A 78 11.02 2.99 -7.16
CA TYR A 78 10.78 2.79 -8.58
C TYR A 78 11.65 3.76 -9.38
N PRO A 79 12.30 3.30 -10.48
CA PRO A 79 13.04 4.20 -11.35
C PRO A 79 12.15 5.32 -11.85
N ARG A 80 12.64 6.56 -11.80
CA ARG A 80 11.94 7.74 -12.32
C ARG A 80 12.70 8.34 -13.49
N ASN A 81 11.98 8.97 -14.41
CA ASN A 81 12.59 9.78 -15.46
C ASN A 81 13.02 11.16 -14.90
N SER A 82 13.71 11.96 -15.71
CA SER A 82 14.17 13.31 -15.32
C SER A 82 13.03 14.28 -14.97
N LYS A 83 11.79 13.97 -15.41
CA LYS A 83 10.56 14.72 -15.10
C LYS A 83 9.84 14.23 -13.83
N GLY A 84 10.41 13.24 -13.12
CA GLY A 84 9.85 12.68 -11.89
C GLY A 84 8.76 11.62 -12.07
N ALA A 85 8.35 11.29 -13.29
CA ALA A 85 7.41 10.21 -13.59
C ALA A 85 8.07 8.83 -13.46
N ILE A 86 7.30 7.81 -13.10
CA ILE A 86 7.80 6.43 -13.01
C ILE A 86 8.19 5.97 -14.42
N LYS A 87 9.40 5.41 -14.56
CA LYS A 87 9.90 4.91 -15.83
C LYS A 87 9.22 3.57 -16.14
N GLY A 88 8.46 3.51 -17.22
CA GLY A 88 7.76 2.30 -17.65
C GLY A 88 6.32 2.15 -17.11
N GLU A 89 5.71 3.22 -16.60
CA GLU A 89 4.24 3.31 -16.55
C GLU A 89 3.64 3.53 -17.94
#